data_AF-A0A2S2G487-F1
#
_entry.id   AF-A0A2S2G487-F1
#
_cell.length_a   1.000
_cell.length_b   1.000
_cell.length_c   1.000
_cell.angle_alpha   90.00
_cell.angle_beta   90.00
_cell.angle_gamma   90.00
#
_symmetry.space_group_name_H-M   'P 1'
#
loop_
_entity.id
_entity.type
_entity.pdbx_description
1 polymer ?
#
loop_
_entity_poly.entity_id
_entity_poly.type
_entity_poly.pdbx_seq_one_letter_code
_entity_poly.pdbx_strand_id
1 'polypeptide(L)'
;MSRVGRVERTTKETSVLVEIDLDGTGKVDVATGVGFYDHMLDQLGRHGLFDLTVKTDGDLHIDSHHTIEDTALALGGAFKQALGDKTGIYRFGNCTVPLDESLAQVAVDLSGRPYLVHTEPEKMAPMIGEYDTTMTRHILESFVAQAQIALHVHVPYGRNAHHIVECQFKALARALRYASEHDPRAAGIIPSTKGAL
;
A
#
# COMPACT_ATOMS: atom_id res chain seq x y z
N MET A 1 21.48 -1.88 8.34
CA MET A 1 20.41 -2.03 9.35
C MET A 1 19.11 -2.01 8.57
N SER A 2 18.19 -2.96 8.81
CA SER A 2 16.89 -2.99 8.09
C SER A 2 16.09 -1.74 8.37
N ARG A 3 15.37 -1.25 7.37
CA ARG A 3 14.42 -0.15 7.46
C ARG A 3 13.05 -0.66 7.89
N VAL A 4 12.81 -0.64 9.19
CA VAL A 4 11.59 -1.16 9.83
C VAL A 4 10.75 -0.03 10.40
N GLY A 5 9.44 -0.11 10.20
CA GLY A 5 8.46 0.76 10.85
C GLY A 5 7.37 -0.05 11.54
N ARG A 6 6.88 0.44 12.68
CA ARG A 6 5.87 -0.24 13.50
C ARG A 6 4.86 0.75 14.04
N VAL A 7 3.59 0.47 13.81
CA VAL A 7 2.47 1.26 14.33
C VAL A 7 1.52 0.36 15.08
N GLU A 8 1.19 0.77 16.30
CA GLU A 8 0.08 0.23 17.10
C GLU A 8 -0.93 1.35 17.32
N ARG A 9 -2.21 1.08 17.02
CA ARG A 9 -3.30 2.05 17.13
C ARG A 9 -4.51 1.37 17.72
N THR A 10 -5.23 2.04 18.61
CA THR A 10 -6.48 1.51 19.19
C THR A 10 -7.49 2.63 19.31
N THR A 11 -8.71 2.37 18.85
CA THR A 11 -9.89 3.23 18.97
C THR A 11 -11.01 2.44 19.66
N LYS A 12 -12.24 2.97 19.62
CA LYS A 12 -13.42 2.22 20.05
C LYS A 12 -13.91 1.23 18.99
N GLU A 13 -13.47 1.37 17.76
CA GLU A 13 -13.90 0.60 16.59
C GLU A 13 -12.88 -0.52 16.28
N THR A 14 -11.58 -0.23 16.40
CA THR A 14 -10.51 -1.16 16.01
C THR A 14 -9.30 -1.16 16.96
N SER A 15 -8.56 -2.26 16.97
CA SER A 15 -7.19 -2.38 17.47
C SER A 15 -6.30 -2.92 16.37
N VAL A 16 -5.29 -2.16 15.97
CA VAL A 16 -4.45 -2.42 14.79
C VAL A 16 -2.98 -2.43 15.19
N LEU A 17 -2.27 -3.46 14.74
CA LEU A 17 -0.81 -3.55 14.72
C LEU A 17 -0.35 -3.75 13.28
N VAL A 18 0.57 -2.90 12.82
CA VAL A 18 1.30 -3.09 11.57
C VAL A 18 2.80 -2.95 11.81
N GLU A 19 3.58 -3.90 11.30
CA GLU A 19 5.03 -3.82 11.21
C GLU A 19 5.47 -4.14 9.78
N ILE A 20 6.36 -3.33 9.23
CA ILE A 20 6.88 -3.50 7.87
C ILE A 20 8.39 -3.31 7.83
N ASP A 21 9.10 -4.25 7.20
CA ASP A 21 10.51 -4.13 6.82
C ASP A 21 10.61 -3.90 5.31
N LEU A 22 11.15 -2.75 4.91
CA LEU A 22 11.35 -2.39 3.51
C LEU A 22 12.49 -3.17 2.85
N ASP A 23 13.42 -3.71 3.65
CA ASP A 23 14.59 -4.48 3.20
C ASP A 23 14.38 -5.99 3.41
N GLY A 24 13.12 -6.42 3.46
CA GLY A 24 12.72 -7.79 3.74
C GLY A 24 12.88 -8.78 2.57
N THR A 25 12.17 -9.88 2.68
CA THR A 25 12.19 -11.01 1.74
C THR A 25 10.80 -11.34 1.18
N GLY A 26 9.76 -10.62 1.59
CA GLY A 26 8.37 -10.86 1.22
C GLY A 26 7.66 -11.84 2.15
N LYS A 27 8.13 -12.00 3.39
CA LYS A 27 7.46 -12.81 4.41
C LYS A 27 6.23 -12.06 4.93
N VAL A 28 5.07 -12.69 4.86
CA VAL A 28 3.81 -12.05 5.26
C VAL A 28 3.13 -12.84 6.38
N ASP A 29 2.67 -12.13 7.41
CA ASP A 29 1.79 -12.62 8.46
C ASP A 29 0.65 -11.62 8.71
N VAL A 30 -0.48 -11.83 8.02
CA VAL A 30 -1.62 -10.90 8.01
C VAL A 30 -2.86 -11.58 8.56
N ALA A 31 -3.57 -10.88 9.45
CA ALA A 31 -4.90 -11.25 9.91
C ALA A 31 -5.69 -9.97 10.24
N THR A 32 -6.52 -9.52 9.31
CA THR A 32 -7.44 -8.37 9.51
C THR A 32 -8.86 -8.81 9.84
N GLY A 33 -9.18 -10.09 9.61
CA GLY A 33 -10.56 -10.60 9.68
C GLY A 33 -11.33 -10.39 8.37
N VAL A 34 -10.79 -9.67 7.38
CA VAL A 34 -11.38 -9.51 6.05
C VAL A 34 -10.54 -10.28 5.02
N GLY A 35 -10.98 -11.49 4.67
CA GLY A 35 -10.15 -12.44 3.92
C GLY A 35 -9.63 -11.95 2.57
N PHE A 36 -10.41 -11.15 1.83
CA PHE A 36 -9.93 -10.59 0.56
C PHE A 36 -8.89 -9.48 0.77
N TYR A 37 -9.02 -8.69 1.84
CA TYR A 37 -8.02 -7.67 2.16
C TYR A 37 -6.72 -8.30 2.70
N ASP A 38 -6.83 -9.39 3.46
CA ASP A 38 -5.67 -10.20 3.85
C ASP A 38 -4.90 -10.70 2.63
N HIS A 39 -5.60 -11.19 1.61
CA HIS A 39 -5.01 -11.59 0.33
C HIS A 39 -4.32 -10.42 -0.39
N MET A 40 -4.91 -9.22 -0.39
CA MET A 40 -4.30 -8.03 -1.00
C MET A 40 -3.02 -7.57 -0.27
N LEU A 41 -3.00 -7.63 1.06
CA LEU A 41 -1.81 -7.35 1.87
C LEU A 41 -0.71 -8.40 1.65
N ASP A 42 -1.08 -9.66 1.43
CA ASP A 42 -0.14 -10.71 1.01
C ASP A 42 0.48 -10.41 -0.38
N GLN A 43 -0.32 -9.94 -1.34
CA GLN A 43 0.22 -9.46 -2.62
C GLN A 43 1.18 -8.28 -2.44
N LEU A 44 0.86 -7.34 -1.54
CA LEU A 44 1.69 -6.19 -1.24
C LEU A 44 3.06 -6.61 -0.70
N GLY A 45 3.08 -7.47 0.33
CA GLY A 45 4.31 -7.98 0.92
C GLY A 45 5.15 -8.78 -0.06
N ARG A 46 4.56 -9.78 -0.73
CA ARG A 46 5.29 -10.68 -1.64
C ARG A 46 5.88 -9.98 -2.85
N HIS A 47 5.11 -9.09 -3.50
CA HIS A 47 5.58 -8.42 -4.71
C HIS A 47 6.45 -7.19 -4.42
N GLY A 48 6.35 -6.64 -3.22
CA GLY A 48 7.24 -5.60 -2.72
C GLY A 48 8.54 -6.14 -2.12
N LEU A 49 8.59 -7.45 -1.82
CA LEU A 49 9.59 -8.06 -0.94
C LEU A 49 9.64 -7.42 0.45
N PHE A 50 8.50 -6.91 0.91
CA PHE A 50 8.37 -6.37 2.25
C PHE A 50 8.03 -7.49 3.21
N ASP A 51 8.78 -7.60 4.30
CA ASP A 51 8.32 -8.44 5.40
C ASP A 51 7.22 -7.66 6.14
N LEU A 52 6.02 -8.22 6.19
CA LEU A 52 4.81 -7.52 6.59
C LEU A 52 4.05 -8.32 7.65
N THR A 53 3.86 -7.72 8.81
CA THR A 53 2.97 -8.23 9.86
C THR A 53 1.80 -7.29 10.03
N VAL A 54 0.58 -7.80 9.95
CA VAL A 54 -0.65 -7.04 10.19
C VAL A 54 -1.58 -7.84 11.10
N LYS A 55 -2.01 -7.25 12.19
CA LYS A 55 -3.02 -7.82 13.11
C LYS A 55 -4.07 -6.75 13.39
N THR A 56 -5.30 -7.02 13.00
CA THR A 56 -6.42 -6.12 13.28
C THR A 56 -7.56 -6.88 13.93
N ASP A 57 -8.05 -6.35 15.04
CA ASP A 57 -9.34 -6.70 15.64
C ASP A 57 -10.28 -5.50 15.43
N GLY A 58 -11.47 -5.74 14.89
CA GLY A 58 -12.36 -4.67 14.46
C GLY A 58 -13.83 -5.04 14.53
N ASP A 59 -14.68 -4.04 14.40
CA ASP A 59 -16.14 -4.11 14.53
C ASP A 59 -16.86 -4.70 13.30
N LEU A 60 -16.38 -5.84 12.79
CA LEU A 60 -16.89 -6.53 11.58
C LEU A 60 -18.38 -6.90 11.61
N HIS A 61 -19.02 -6.84 12.78
CA HIS A 61 -20.46 -7.03 12.93
C HIS A 61 -21.28 -5.82 12.44
N ILE A 62 -20.65 -4.65 12.27
CA ILE A 62 -21.21 -3.46 11.63
C ILE A 62 -20.98 -3.59 10.12
N ASP A 63 -19.72 -3.50 9.70
CA ASP A 63 -19.21 -3.77 8.36
C ASP A 63 -17.66 -3.87 8.39
N SER A 64 -17.02 -4.00 7.22
CA SER A 64 -15.55 -4.05 7.10
C SER A 64 -14.87 -2.68 7.04
N HIS A 65 -15.62 -1.58 7.07
CA HIS A 65 -15.12 -0.25 6.72
C HIS A 65 -14.01 0.21 7.67
N HIS A 66 -14.30 0.30 8.97
CA HIS A 66 -13.34 0.79 9.96
C HIS A 66 -12.11 -0.13 10.03
N THR A 67 -12.32 -1.44 9.96
CA THR A 67 -11.24 -2.44 9.98
C THR A 67 -10.26 -2.23 8.83
N ILE A 68 -10.76 -2.05 7.60
CA ILE A 68 -9.92 -1.83 6.42
C ILE A 68 -9.25 -0.46 6.47
N GLU A 69 -10.01 0.61 6.77
CA GLU A 69 -9.49 1.98 6.81
C GLU A 69 -8.36 2.12 7.84
N ASP A 70 -8.60 1.70 9.09
CA ASP A 70 -7.64 1.87 10.17
C ASP A 70 -6.38 1.02 9.97
N THR A 71 -6.52 -0.15 9.32
CA THR A 71 -5.39 -0.95 8.89
C THR A 71 -4.56 -0.22 7.83
N ALA A 72 -5.20 0.39 6.83
CA ALA A 72 -4.52 1.15 5.78
C ALA A 72 -3.81 2.40 6.33
N LEU A 73 -4.42 3.10 7.30
CA LEU A 73 -3.80 4.21 8.03
C LEU A 73 -2.54 3.75 8.77
N ALA A 74 -2.63 2.66 9.55
CA ALA A 74 -1.50 2.13 10.28
C ALA A 74 -0.36 1.66 9.34
N LEU A 75 -0.71 1.01 8.24
CA LEU A 75 0.24 0.60 7.20
C LEU A 75 0.97 1.80 6.59
N GLY A 76 0.25 2.87 6.23
CA GLY A 76 0.87 4.09 5.72
C GLY A 76 1.81 4.73 6.75
N GLY A 77 1.41 4.75 8.02
CA GLY A 77 2.24 5.26 9.12
C GLY A 77 3.52 4.44 9.32
N ALA A 78 3.41 3.10 9.32
CA ALA A 78 4.54 2.19 9.44
C ALA A 78 5.50 2.33 8.25
N PHE A 79 4.96 2.41 7.03
CA PHE A 79 5.76 2.64 5.82
C PHE A 79 6.53 3.97 5.89
N LYS A 80 5.88 5.06 6.33
CA LYS A 80 6.55 6.36 6.53
C LYS A 80 7.66 6.28 7.57
N GLN A 81 7.45 5.60 8.70
CA GLN A 81 8.48 5.42 9.71
C GLN A 81 9.69 4.66 9.14
N ALA A 82 9.43 3.58 8.40
CA ALA A 82 10.46 2.74 7.80
C ALA A 82 11.30 3.50 6.76
N LEU A 83 10.68 4.42 6.00
CA LEU A 83 11.38 5.26 5.02
C LEU A 83 12.41 6.23 5.63
N GLY A 84 12.25 6.60 6.91
CA GLY A 84 13.12 7.55 7.58
C GLY A 84 13.22 8.89 6.86
N ASP A 85 14.44 9.39 6.67
CA ASP A 85 14.73 10.66 6.00
C ASP A 85 14.74 10.58 4.46
N LYS A 86 14.53 9.37 3.91
CA LYS A 86 14.52 9.09 2.47
C LYS A 86 15.83 9.43 1.78
N THR A 87 16.94 9.44 2.51
CA THR A 87 18.26 9.70 1.93
C THR A 87 18.72 8.51 1.10
N GLY A 88 19.22 8.77 -0.11
CA GLY A 88 19.86 7.78 -0.97
C GLY A 88 18.94 6.69 -1.52
N ILE A 89 17.64 6.95 -1.64
CA ILE A 89 16.68 6.08 -2.32
C ILE A 89 16.35 6.61 -3.72
N TYR A 90 15.79 5.77 -4.59
CA TYR A 90 15.32 6.19 -5.92
C TYR A 90 14.22 7.25 -5.88
N ARG A 91 13.42 7.28 -4.80
CA ARG A 91 12.28 8.18 -4.54
C ARG A 91 11.08 7.98 -5.48
N PHE A 92 11.34 7.77 -6.76
CA PHE A 92 10.33 7.52 -7.78
C PHE A 92 10.31 6.04 -8.12
N GLY A 93 9.11 5.50 -8.29
CA GLY A 93 8.93 4.13 -8.76
C GLY A 93 7.66 4.03 -9.59
N ASN A 94 7.68 3.15 -10.58
CA ASN A 94 6.50 2.86 -11.38
C ASN A 94 6.46 1.39 -11.77
N CYS A 95 5.25 0.87 -11.96
CA CYS A 95 5.07 -0.48 -12.45
C CYS A 95 3.77 -0.59 -13.26
N THR A 96 3.78 -1.45 -14.26
CA THR A 96 2.59 -1.88 -14.98
C THR A 96 2.45 -3.38 -14.83
N VAL A 97 1.32 -3.83 -14.29
CA VAL A 97 1.08 -5.25 -13.99
C VAL A 97 -0.25 -5.69 -14.57
N PRO A 98 -0.26 -6.74 -15.43
CA PRO A 98 -1.49 -7.38 -15.84
C PRO A 98 -1.93 -8.43 -14.80
N LEU A 99 -3.22 -8.74 -14.83
CA LEU A 99 -3.76 -9.97 -14.29
C LEU A 99 -4.90 -10.39 -15.22
N ASP A 100 -4.64 -11.43 -16.01
CA ASP A 100 -5.49 -11.87 -17.11
C ASP A 100 -5.94 -10.70 -18.00
N GLU A 101 -7.24 -10.38 -18.04
CA GLU A 101 -7.79 -9.31 -18.87
C GLU A 101 -7.64 -7.90 -18.26
N SER A 102 -7.13 -7.80 -17.03
CA SER A 102 -6.99 -6.52 -16.32
C SER A 102 -5.56 -6.00 -16.39
N LEU A 103 -5.39 -4.68 -16.40
CA LEU A 103 -4.08 -4.02 -16.35
C LEU A 103 -4.10 -2.89 -15.34
N ALA A 104 -3.11 -2.83 -14.44
CA ALA A 104 -2.90 -1.67 -13.57
C ALA A 104 -1.57 -0.98 -13.89
N GLN A 105 -1.59 0.34 -13.87
CA GLN A 105 -0.43 1.21 -13.99
C GLN A 105 -0.31 2.05 -12.72
N VAL A 106 0.84 1.94 -12.05
CA VAL A 106 1.10 2.66 -10.81
C VAL A 106 2.37 3.49 -10.94
N ALA A 107 2.32 4.73 -10.44
CA ALA A 107 3.47 5.60 -10.27
C ALA A 107 3.46 6.20 -8.85
N VAL A 108 4.63 6.24 -8.22
CA VAL A 108 4.85 6.71 -6.85
C VAL A 108 5.96 7.76 -6.84
N ASP A 109 5.75 8.84 -6.08
CA ASP A 109 6.79 9.76 -5.60
C ASP A 109 6.75 9.75 -4.06
N LEU A 110 7.83 9.34 -3.41
CA LEU A 110 8.01 9.35 -1.95
C LEU A 110 8.23 10.78 -1.42
N SER A 111 7.24 11.62 -1.68
CA SER A 111 7.41 13.05 -1.87
C SER A 111 7.33 13.88 -0.58
N GLY A 112 6.84 13.29 0.51
CA GLY A 112 6.46 14.02 1.72
C GLY A 112 5.11 14.72 1.63
N ARG A 113 4.40 14.60 0.50
CA ARG A 113 3.11 15.27 0.26
C ARG A 113 2.06 14.21 -0.07
N PRO A 114 0.97 14.11 0.71
CA PRO A 114 -0.10 13.15 0.44
C PRO A 114 -0.90 13.61 -0.78
N TYR A 115 -0.94 12.77 -1.82
CA TYR A 115 -1.76 13.02 -3.01
C TYR A 115 -2.12 11.71 -3.71
N LEU A 116 -3.40 11.50 -4.02
CA LEU A 116 -3.87 10.33 -4.77
C LEU A 116 -4.55 10.76 -6.07
N VAL A 117 -4.17 10.09 -7.17
CA VAL A 117 -5.00 10.00 -8.38
C VAL A 117 -5.33 8.52 -8.58
N HIS A 118 -6.61 8.18 -8.55
CA HIS A 118 -7.08 6.81 -8.74
C HIS A 118 -8.19 6.79 -9.78
N THR A 119 -8.03 5.92 -10.78
CA THR A 119 -9.01 5.71 -11.84
C THR A 119 -9.08 4.23 -12.16
N GLU A 120 -10.29 3.69 -12.19
CA GLU A 120 -10.57 2.29 -12.52
C GLU A 120 -11.91 2.18 -13.25
N PRO A 121 -12.24 1.02 -13.86
CA PRO A 121 -13.48 0.86 -14.62
C PRO A 121 -14.72 1.14 -13.77
N GLU A 122 -15.61 2.02 -14.24
CA GLU A 122 -16.79 2.47 -13.47
C GLU A 122 -17.79 1.36 -13.10
N LYS A 123 -17.78 0.23 -13.83
CA LYS A 123 -18.77 -0.84 -13.71
C LYS A 123 -18.16 -2.12 -13.14
N MET A 124 -17.49 -1.99 -11.99
CA MET A 124 -17.06 -3.16 -11.22
C MET A 124 -18.25 -3.82 -10.52
N ALA A 125 -18.16 -5.13 -10.28
CA ALA A 125 -19.06 -5.78 -9.34
C ALA A 125 -18.88 -5.13 -7.97
N PRO A 126 -19.95 -4.80 -7.23
CA PRO A 126 -19.83 -4.03 -5.99
C PRO A 126 -19.10 -4.78 -4.89
N MET A 127 -19.11 -6.12 -4.93
CA MET A 127 -18.54 -6.99 -3.91
C MET A 127 -17.60 -8.02 -4.52
N ILE A 128 -16.54 -8.36 -3.80
CA ILE A 128 -15.68 -9.52 -4.02
C ILE A 128 -15.74 -10.39 -2.76
N GLY A 129 -16.63 -11.38 -2.76
CA GLY A 129 -17.01 -12.06 -1.52
C GLY A 129 -17.64 -11.05 -0.55
N GLU A 130 -17.01 -10.84 0.61
CA GLU A 130 -17.45 -9.88 1.63
C GLU A 130 -16.78 -8.50 1.51
N TYR A 131 -15.86 -8.32 0.56
CA TYR A 131 -15.15 -7.06 0.36
C TYR A 131 -15.93 -6.12 -0.56
N ASP A 132 -16.30 -4.96 -0.03
CA ASP A 132 -16.86 -3.85 -0.81
C ASP A 132 -15.76 -3.22 -1.69
N THR A 133 -15.95 -3.28 -3.01
CA THR A 133 -14.97 -2.79 -3.98
C THR A 133 -14.66 -1.30 -3.87
N THR A 134 -15.60 -0.50 -3.32
CA THR A 134 -15.38 0.92 -3.06
C THR A 134 -14.25 1.16 -2.04
N MET A 135 -13.99 0.19 -1.17
CA MET A 135 -12.90 0.25 -0.20
C MET A 135 -11.52 0.27 -0.85
N THR A 136 -11.37 -0.16 -2.10
CA THR A 136 -10.07 -0.15 -2.79
C THR A 136 -9.52 1.26 -2.87
N ARG A 137 -10.35 2.21 -3.30
CA ARG A 137 -9.97 3.63 -3.33
C ARG A 137 -9.70 4.15 -1.92
N HIS A 138 -10.57 3.83 -0.96
CA HIS A 138 -10.45 4.29 0.42
C HIS A 138 -9.15 3.82 1.09
N ILE A 139 -8.72 2.57 0.83
CA ILE A 139 -7.42 2.04 1.27
C ILE A 139 -6.28 2.91 0.73
N LEU A 140 -6.31 3.24 -0.56
CA LEU A 140 -5.26 4.05 -1.18
C LEU A 140 -5.24 5.48 -0.62
N GLU A 141 -6.41 6.08 -0.39
CA GLU A 141 -6.54 7.41 0.22
C GLU A 141 -5.95 7.42 1.64
N SER A 142 -6.32 6.45 2.47
CA SER A 142 -5.83 6.29 3.85
C SER A 142 -4.34 5.98 3.92
N PHE A 143 -3.86 5.06 3.09
CA PHE A 143 -2.43 4.74 2.99
C PHE A 143 -1.62 5.99 2.62
N VAL A 144 -2.02 6.71 1.58
CA VAL A 144 -1.35 7.93 1.11
C VAL A 144 -1.35 9.02 2.17
N ALA A 145 -2.48 9.20 2.86
CA ALA A 145 -2.63 10.19 3.92
C ALA A 145 -1.61 9.98 5.05
N GLN A 146 -1.30 8.75 5.43
CA GLN A 146 -0.32 8.47 6.49
C GLN A 146 1.11 8.29 5.96
N ALA A 147 1.28 7.69 4.78
CA ALA A 147 2.58 7.50 4.14
C ALA A 147 3.24 8.82 3.71
N GLN A 148 2.43 9.87 3.46
CA GLN A 148 2.88 11.17 2.97
C GLN A 148 3.62 11.04 1.62
N ILE A 149 2.96 10.40 0.66
CA ILE A 149 3.49 10.15 -0.68
C ILE A 149 2.51 10.64 -1.75
N ALA A 150 3.00 10.89 -2.97
CA ALA A 150 2.12 11.05 -4.11
C ALA A 150 2.00 9.71 -4.84
N LEU A 151 0.77 9.28 -5.09
CA LEU A 151 0.44 7.99 -5.70
C LEU A 151 -0.55 8.20 -6.85
N HIS A 152 -0.24 7.62 -7.99
CA HIS A 152 -1.12 7.54 -9.14
C HIS A 152 -1.38 6.08 -9.46
N VAL A 153 -2.65 5.70 -9.57
CA VAL A 153 -3.12 4.37 -9.93
C VAL A 153 -4.14 4.50 -11.06
N HIS A 154 -3.85 3.85 -12.18
CA HIS A 154 -4.71 3.84 -13.36
C HIS A 154 -4.95 2.41 -13.81
N VAL A 155 -6.20 1.99 -13.86
CA VAL A 155 -6.64 0.72 -14.44
C VAL A 155 -7.40 1.04 -15.73
N PRO A 156 -6.74 1.04 -16.91
CA PRO A 156 -7.38 1.40 -18.17
C PRO A 156 -8.49 0.43 -18.58
N TYR A 157 -8.39 -0.84 -18.17
CA TYR A 157 -9.37 -1.87 -18.50
C TYR A 157 -9.26 -3.08 -17.55
N GLY A 158 -10.35 -3.81 -17.48
CA GLY A 158 -10.53 -5.04 -16.72
C GLY A 158 -12.00 -5.41 -16.69
N ARG A 159 -12.33 -6.66 -16.36
CA ARG A 159 -13.73 -7.12 -16.28
C ARG A 159 -14.04 -7.74 -14.92
N ASN A 160 -13.16 -8.58 -14.44
CA ASN A 160 -13.34 -9.24 -13.16
C ASN A 160 -12.86 -8.30 -12.04
N ALA A 161 -13.74 -8.01 -11.07
CA ALA A 161 -13.44 -7.10 -9.97
C ALA A 161 -12.23 -7.59 -9.13
N HIS A 162 -12.09 -8.89 -8.92
CA HIS A 162 -10.92 -9.49 -8.28
C HIS A 162 -9.65 -9.15 -9.05
N HIS A 163 -9.65 -9.38 -10.36
CA HIS A 163 -8.48 -9.14 -11.21
C HIS A 163 -8.06 -7.67 -11.22
N ILE A 164 -9.04 -6.76 -11.25
CA ILE A 164 -8.85 -5.31 -11.19
C ILE A 164 -8.22 -4.89 -9.86
N VAL A 165 -8.71 -5.36 -8.72
CA VAL A 165 -8.14 -4.97 -7.41
C VAL A 165 -6.77 -5.60 -7.21
N GLU A 166 -6.61 -6.88 -7.51
CA GLU A 166 -5.35 -7.58 -7.30
C GLU A 166 -4.21 -7.04 -8.18
N CYS A 167 -4.48 -6.69 -9.44
CA CYS A 167 -3.44 -6.11 -10.29
C CYS A 167 -2.97 -4.73 -9.78
N GLN A 168 -3.85 -3.93 -9.17
CA GLN A 168 -3.49 -2.67 -8.52
C GLN A 168 -2.54 -2.88 -7.35
N PHE A 169 -2.83 -3.83 -6.44
CA PHE A 169 -1.94 -4.13 -5.31
C PHE A 169 -0.59 -4.67 -5.77
N LYS A 170 -0.55 -5.54 -6.79
CA LYS A 170 0.70 -6.05 -7.37
C LYS A 170 1.55 -4.93 -8.00
N ALA A 171 0.92 -4.02 -8.74
CA ALA A 171 1.61 -2.88 -9.34
C ALA A 171 2.11 -1.90 -8.28
N LEU A 172 1.30 -1.62 -7.25
CA LEU A 172 1.66 -0.77 -6.12
C LEU A 172 2.85 -1.33 -5.36
N ALA A 173 2.84 -2.62 -5.03
CA ALA A 173 3.92 -3.31 -4.34
C ALA A 173 5.27 -3.12 -5.03
N ARG A 174 5.31 -3.38 -6.35
CA ARG A 174 6.53 -3.24 -7.15
C ARG A 174 6.96 -1.78 -7.28
N ALA A 175 6.02 -0.86 -7.47
CA ALA A 175 6.34 0.57 -7.56
C ALA A 175 6.91 1.11 -6.24
N LEU A 176 6.33 0.76 -5.10
CA LEU A 176 6.84 1.12 -3.77
C LEU A 176 8.23 0.52 -3.51
N ARG A 177 8.43 -0.75 -3.90
CA ARG A 177 9.73 -1.40 -3.79
C ARG A 177 10.79 -0.60 -4.54
N TYR A 178 10.60 -0.37 -5.84
CA TYR A 178 11.58 0.39 -6.61
C TYR A 178 11.82 1.79 -6.07
N ALA A 179 10.75 2.50 -5.66
CA ALA A 179 10.89 3.84 -5.11
C ALA A 179 11.70 3.88 -3.80
N SER A 180 11.59 2.83 -2.99
CA SER A 180 12.26 2.72 -1.69
C SER A 180 13.62 2.04 -1.75
N GLU A 181 14.00 1.39 -2.85
CA GLU A 181 15.34 0.81 -2.99
C GLU A 181 16.43 1.91 -2.97
N HIS A 182 17.62 1.54 -2.48
CA HIS A 182 18.76 2.44 -2.48
C HIS A 182 19.26 2.68 -3.91
N ASP A 183 19.49 3.95 -4.25
CA ASP A 183 20.15 4.32 -5.49
C ASP A 183 21.68 4.31 -5.28
N PRO A 184 22.43 3.38 -5.90
CA PRO A 184 23.87 3.27 -5.73
C PRO A 184 24.63 4.52 -6.21
N ARG A 185 24.00 5.39 -7.01
CA ARG A 185 24.59 6.64 -7.53
C ARG A 185 24.23 7.87 -6.70
N ALA A 186 23.29 7.76 -5.76
CA ALA A 186 22.81 8.87 -4.93
C ALA A 186 22.98 8.60 -3.42
N ALA A 187 23.89 7.69 -3.04
CA ALA A 187 24.15 7.36 -1.64
C ALA A 187 24.46 8.61 -0.80
N GLY A 188 23.75 8.77 0.32
CA GLY A 188 23.91 9.94 1.22
C GLY A 188 23.29 11.24 0.69
N ILE A 189 22.61 11.23 -0.46
CA ILE A 189 21.99 12.41 -1.05
C ILE A 189 20.48 12.33 -0.86
N ILE A 190 19.86 13.40 -0.34
CA ILE A 190 18.40 13.55 -0.35
C ILE A 190 17.99 13.81 -1.81
N PRO A 191 17.14 12.97 -2.44
CA PRO A 191 16.77 13.09 -3.84
C PRO A 191 15.74 14.22 -4.06
N SER A 192 16.09 15.46 -3.69
CA SER A 192 15.25 16.64 -3.76
C SER A 192 16.09 17.90 -4.00
N THR A 193 15.70 18.70 -4.99
CA THR A 193 16.36 19.99 -5.27
C THR A 193 16.18 21.02 -4.15
N LYS A 194 15.21 20.80 -3.24
CA LYS A 194 14.97 21.65 -2.07
C LYS A 194 15.82 21.27 -0.85
N GLY A 195 16.54 20.14 -0.91
CA GLY A 195 17.34 19.62 0.21
C GLY A 195 16.53 18.96 1.35
N ALA A 196 15.22 18.78 1.18
CA ALA A 196 14.33 18.13 2.16
C ALA A 196 13.14 17.41 1.47
N LEU A 197 12.55 16.43 2.17
CA LEU A 197 11.41 15.55 1.77
C LEU A 197 10.55 15.13 2.97
#